data_AF-A0AAE4MDN2-F1
#
_entry.id   AF-A0AAE4MDN2-F1
#
_cell.length_a   1.000
_cell.length_b   1.000
_cell.length_c   1.000
_cell.angle_alpha   90.00
_cell.angle_beta   90.00
_cell.angle_gamma   90.00
#
_symmetry.space_group_name_H-M   'P 1'
#
loop_
_entity.id
_entity.type
_entity.pdbx_description
1 polymer ?
#
loop_
_entity_poly.entity_id
_entity_poly.type
_entity_poly.pdbx_seq_one_letter_code
_entity_poly.pdbx_strand_id
1 'polypeptide(L)'
;MDIVILACFLIINLGLAALSGYYLGKTKLLDIEGGKLTGWARNLCGIVIFGAISIIGTLSAIDVNGTVLNNRDSGPVSGGLYFGPVIGIGAAALSALFRVTQGGVTMIPCSLGTFFAGCIAAAAGYYFRERPSIWLAAVIGVIVVLVHSILVIFLTEGGIETGWHIVMQTPAAAGYGITVIISIILFSWTFRIAREKTE
;
A
#
# COMPACT_ATOMS: atom_id res chain seq x y z
N MET A 1 2.56 2.10 -24.99
CA MET A 1 1.75 2.43 -23.80
C MET A 1 1.07 3.75 -24.05
N ASP A 2 -0.25 3.82 -23.90
CA ASP A 2 -0.98 5.09 -24.03
C ASP A 2 -0.68 5.97 -22.82
N ILE A 3 -0.12 7.16 -23.07
CA ILE A 3 0.23 8.12 -22.02
C ILE A 3 -0.98 8.55 -21.21
N VAL A 4 -2.18 8.53 -21.81
CA VAL A 4 -3.44 8.85 -21.15
C VAL A 4 -3.77 7.79 -20.10
N ILE A 5 -3.60 6.51 -20.43
CA ILE A 5 -3.87 5.41 -19.50
C ILE A 5 -2.92 5.45 -18.31
N LEU A 6 -1.63 5.71 -18.54
CA LEU A 6 -0.65 5.87 -17.47
C LEU A 6 -1.00 7.08 -16.58
N ALA A 7 -1.39 8.21 -17.18
CA ALA A 7 -1.81 9.39 -16.44
C ALA A 7 -3.04 9.10 -15.57
N CYS A 8 -4.06 8.42 -16.11
CA CYS A 8 -5.24 8.01 -15.35
C CYS A 8 -4.88 7.11 -14.17
N PHE A 9 -4.01 6.11 -14.38
CA PHE A 9 -3.51 5.23 -13.32
C PHE A 9 -2.88 6.03 -12.18
N LEU A 10 -1.97 6.96 -12.50
CA LEU A 10 -1.30 7.80 -11.51
C LEU A 10 -2.27 8.73 -10.79
N ILE A 11 -3.19 9.39 -11.52
CA ILE A 11 -4.19 10.29 -10.94
C ILE A 11 -5.07 9.54 -9.93
N ILE A 12 -5.56 8.36 -10.28
CA ILE A 12 -6.41 7.55 -9.40
C ILE A 12 -5.63 7.16 -8.14
N ASN A 13 -4.44 6.60 -8.29
CA ASN A 13 -3.69 6.01 -7.17
C ASN A 13 -3.06 7.05 -6.24
N LEU A 14 -2.46 8.10 -6.80
CA LEU A 14 -1.87 9.18 -6.02
C LEU A 14 -2.96 10.07 -5.42
N GLY A 15 -4.04 10.33 -6.17
CA GLY A 15 -5.20 11.06 -5.68
C GLY A 15 -5.89 10.34 -4.52
N LEU A 16 -6.09 9.02 -4.63
CA LEU A 16 -6.68 8.23 -3.55
C LEU A 16 -5.82 8.26 -2.27
N ALA A 17 -4.50 8.17 -2.41
CA ALA A 17 -3.59 8.27 -1.27
C ALA A 17 -3.62 9.66 -0.61
N ALA A 18 -3.58 10.73 -1.41
CA ALA A 18 -3.62 12.10 -0.90
C ALA A 18 -4.97 12.45 -0.23
N LEU A 19 -6.10 12.06 -0.85
CA LEU A 19 -7.42 12.33 -0.30
C LEU A 19 -7.68 11.55 0.98
N SER A 20 -7.35 10.25 0.99
CA SER A 20 -7.53 9.43 2.20
C SER A 20 -6.68 9.94 3.36
N GLY A 21 -5.42 10.31 3.12
CA GLY A 21 -4.56 10.93 4.14
C GLY A 21 -5.17 12.21 4.69
N TYR A 22 -5.54 13.15 3.82
CA TYR A 22 -6.15 14.42 4.22
C TYR A 22 -7.42 14.24 5.05
N TYR A 23 -8.38 13.42 4.58
CA TYR A 23 -9.66 13.25 5.26
C TYR A 23 -9.53 12.54 6.60
N LEU A 24 -8.71 11.48 6.68
CA LEU A 24 -8.49 10.77 7.95
C LEU A 24 -7.77 11.66 8.97
N GLY A 25 -6.77 12.43 8.53
CA GLY A 25 -6.08 13.39 9.40
C GLY A 25 -7.01 14.49 9.92
N LYS A 26 -7.90 15.02 9.06
CA LYS A 26 -8.84 16.08 9.42
C LYS A 26 -9.97 15.61 10.34
N THR A 27 -10.51 14.43 10.07
CA THR A 27 -11.70 13.92 10.77
C THR A 27 -11.39 13.19 12.07
N LYS A 28 -10.14 12.75 12.25
CA LYS A 28 -9.70 11.91 13.38
C LYS A 28 -10.56 10.65 13.50
N LEU A 29 -11.03 10.10 12.37
CA LEU A 29 -12.02 9.02 12.34
C LEU A 29 -11.52 7.75 13.03
N LEU A 30 -10.26 7.39 12.75
CA LEU A 30 -9.66 6.11 13.14
C LEU A 30 -8.59 6.25 14.23
N ASP A 31 -8.45 7.44 14.81
CA ASP A 31 -7.50 7.72 15.88
C ASP A 31 -7.80 6.88 17.12
N ILE A 32 -6.74 6.42 17.80
CA ILE A 32 -6.87 5.67 19.05
C ILE A 32 -7.41 6.58 20.17
N GLU A 33 -6.86 7.79 20.28
CA GLU A 33 -7.22 8.75 21.33
C GLU A 33 -8.11 9.86 20.76
N GLY A 34 -9.32 10.01 21.32
CA GLY A 34 -10.26 11.04 20.89
C GLY A 34 -10.83 10.84 19.47
N GLY A 35 -10.64 9.66 18.88
CA GLY A 35 -11.20 9.32 17.57
C GLY A 35 -12.71 9.13 17.59
N LYS A 36 -13.35 9.33 16.43
CA LYS A 36 -14.81 9.18 16.29
C LYS A 36 -15.27 7.72 16.41
N LEU A 37 -14.44 6.77 15.97
CA LEU A 37 -14.69 5.34 16.13
C LEU A 37 -13.70 4.74 17.13
N THR A 38 -14.18 3.81 17.95
CA THR A 38 -13.37 3.14 18.98
C THR A 38 -13.52 1.62 18.94
N GLY A 39 -12.61 0.92 19.62
CA GLY A 39 -12.65 -0.53 19.78
C GLY A 39 -12.70 -1.31 18.46
N TRP A 40 -13.61 -2.28 18.39
CA TRP A 40 -13.75 -3.17 17.23
C TRP A 40 -14.28 -2.45 15.99
N ALA A 41 -15.18 -1.49 16.16
CA ALA A 41 -15.76 -0.74 15.04
C ALA A 41 -14.70 0.09 14.31
N ARG A 42 -13.77 0.69 15.06
CA ARG A 42 -12.59 1.37 14.51
C ARG A 42 -11.75 0.42 13.65
N ASN A 43 -11.41 -0.74 14.20
CA ASN A 43 -10.58 -1.72 13.52
C ASN A 43 -11.24 -2.24 12.24
N LEU A 44 -12.52 -2.63 12.30
CA LEU A 44 -13.24 -3.12 11.14
C LEU A 44 -13.36 -2.03 10.05
N CYS A 45 -13.71 -0.81 10.43
CA CYS A 45 -13.79 0.31 9.50
C CYS A 45 -12.44 0.60 8.84
N GLY A 46 -11.35 0.63 9.62
CA GLY A 46 -10.00 0.82 9.10
C GLY A 46 -9.58 -0.29 8.13
N ILE A 47 -9.83 -1.56 8.48
CA ILE A 47 -9.53 -2.71 7.62
C ILE A 47 -10.26 -2.58 6.28
N VAL A 48 -11.55 -2.20 6.31
CA VAL A 48 -12.35 -2.02 5.09
C VAL A 48 -11.84 -0.83 4.27
N ILE A 49 -11.54 0.31 4.88
CA ILE A 49 -11.04 1.49 4.16
C ILE A 49 -9.70 1.19 3.48
N PHE A 50 -8.71 0.71 4.23
CA PHE A 50 -7.37 0.47 3.68
C PHE A 50 -7.33 -0.75 2.76
N GLY A 51 -8.15 -1.76 3.02
CA GLY A 51 -8.34 -2.88 2.11
C GLY A 51 -9.00 -2.44 0.79
N ALA A 52 -10.02 -1.59 0.85
CA ALA A 52 -10.65 -1.04 -0.35
C ALA A 52 -9.67 -0.18 -1.17
N ILE A 53 -8.87 0.66 -0.53
CA ILE A 53 -7.80 1.42 -1.20
C ILE A 53 -6.83 0.47 -1.93
N SER A 54 -6.42 -0.60 -1.26
CA SER A 54 -5.54 -1.63 -1.82
C SER A 54 -6.15 -2.37 -3.01
N ILE A 55 -7.43 -2.72 -2.92
CA ILE A 55 -8.18 -3.39 -3.99
C ILE A 55 -8.36 -2.44 -5.18
N ILE A 56 -8.69 -1.17 -4.97
CA ILE A 56 -8.76 -0.16 -6.04
C ILE A 56 -7.40 0.00 -6.72
N GLY A 57 -6.31 0.05 -5.94
CA GLY A 57 -4.95 0.08 -6.49
C GLY A 57 -4.55 -1.18 -7.27
N THR A 58 -5.25 -2.29 -7.03
CA THR A 58 -5.10 -3.55 -7.79
C THR A 58 -5.98 -3.57 -9.04
N LEU A 59 -7.21 -3.06 -8.95
CA LEU A 59 -8.17 -3.02 -10.06
C LEU A 59 -7.83 -1.95 -11.11
N SER A 60 -7.22 -0.84 -10.67
CA SER A 60 -6.73 0.20 -11.58
C SER A 60 -5.44 -0.17 -12.29
N ALA A 61 -4.89 -1.36 -12.03
CA ALA A 61 -3.61 -1.79 -12.57
C ALA A 61 -3.60 -1.80 -14.10
N ILE A 62 -2.45 -1.47 -14.67
CA ILE A 62 -2.24 -1.41 -16.12
C ILE A 62 -1.12 -2.35 -16.54
N ASP A 63 -1.26 -2.96 -17.71
CA ASP A 63 -0.20 -3.78 -18.30
C ASP A 63 0.84 -2.89 -18.99
N VAL A 64 2.10 -3.03 -18.57
CA VAL A 64 3.25 -2.35 -19.16
C VAL A 64 4.23 -3.41 -19.65
N ASN A 65 4.18 -3.67 -20.96
CA ASN A 65 5.04 -4.64 -21.67
C ASN A 65 4.98 -6.07 -21.09
N GLY A 66 3.78 -6.55 -20.75
CA GLY A 66 3.55 -7.90 -20.24
C GLY A 66 3.67 -8.02 -18.72
N THR A 67 3.88 -6.91 -18.00
CA THR A 67 3.94 -6.88 -16.54
C THR A 67 2.97 -5.88 -15.96
N VAL A 68 2.28 -6.28 -14.91
CA VAL A 68 1.20 -5.52 -14.27
C VAL A 68 1.75 -4.47 -13.30
N LEU A 69 1.60 -3.19 -13.66
CA LEU A 69 1.83 -2.04 -12.80
C LEU A 69 0.60 -1.77 -11.93
N ASN A 70 0.76 -1.75 -10.60
CA ASN A 70 -0.33 -1.54 -9.64
C ASN A 70 0.13 -0.71 -8.43
N ASN A 71 -0.75 -0.46 -7.47
CA ASN A 71 -0.44 0.27 -6.23
C ASN A 71 -0.97 -0.43 -4.97
N ARG A 72 -0.97 -1.77 -4.97
CA ARG A 72 -1.65 -2.58 -3.95
C ARG A 72 -1.15 -2.31 -2.54
N ASP A 73 0.16 -2.19 -2.34
CA ASP A 73 0.76 -2.13 -1.02
C ASP A 73 0.50 -0.81 -0.27
N SER A 74 0.10 0.25 -0.98
CA SER A 74 -0.12 1.59 -0.40
C SER A 74 -1.16 1.60 0.74
N GLY A 75 -2.30 0.92 0.55
CA GLY A 75 -3.37 0.84 1.54
C GLY A 75 -2.92 0.16 2.84
N PRO A 76 -2.48 -1.12 2.81
CA PRO A 76 -2.04 -1.83 3.99
C PRO A 76 -0.87 -1.15 4.71
N VAL A 77 0.06 -0.55 3.97
CA VAL A 77 1.19 0.18 4.56
C VAL A 77 0.70 1.43 5.30
N SER A 78 -0.13 2.27 4.67
CA SER A 78 -0.70 3.45 5.35
C SER A 78 -1.54 3.05 6.56
N GLY A 79 -2.36 2.01 6.45
CA GLY A 79 -3.19 1.50 7.55
C GLY A 79 -2.36 1.02 8.75
N GLY A 80 -1.34 0.20 8.50
CA GLY A 80 -0.48 -0.35 9.55
C GLY A 80 0.41 0.69 10.21
N LEU A 81 0.97 1.61 9.42
CA LEU A 81 1.91 2.62 9.91
C LEU A 81 1.23 3.70 10.75
N TYR A 82 -0.01 4.07 10.43
CA TYR A 82 -0.72 5.19 11.07
C TYR A 82 -1.83 4.79 12.05
N PHE A 83 -2.46 3.63 11.89
CA PHE A 83 -3.65 3.25 12.68
C PHE A 83 -3.50 1.90 13.39
N GLY A 84 -2.29 1.34 13.32
CA GLY A 84 -1.86 0.25 14.17
C GLY A 84 -1.99 -1.14 13.53
N PRO A 85 -1.51 -2.16 14.26
CA PRO A 85 -1.23 -3.47 13.67
C PRO A 85 -2.49 -4.21 13.19
N VAL A 86 -3.60 -4.09 13.91
CA VAL A 86 -4.86 -4.77 13.54
C VAL A 86 -5.37 -4.26 12.19
N ILE A 87 -5.34 -2.94 11.97
CA ILE A 87 -5.81 -2.33 10.73
C ILE A 87 -4.88 -2.67 9.57
N GLY A 88 -3.56 -2.54 9.77
CA GLY A 88 -2.57 -2.86 8.74
C GLY A 88 -2.62 -4.31 8.29
N ILE A 89 -2.53 -5.26 9.24
CA ILE A 89 -2.51 -6.69 8.93
C ILE A 89 -3.86 -7.14 8.36
N GLY A 90 -4.98 -6.64 8.90
CA GLY A 90 -6.31 -6.99 8.38
C GLY A 90 -6.53 -6.49 6.96
N ALA A 91 -6.13 -5.25 6.64
CA ALA A 91 -6.18 -4.72 5.28
C ALA A 91 -5.26 -5.50 4.33
N ALA A 92 -4.08 -5.89 4.79
CA ALA A 92 -3.13 -6.69 4.04
C ALA A 92 -3.67 -8.09 3.73
N ALA A 93 -4.29 -8.75 4.71
CA ALA A 93 -4.91 -10.05 4.54
C ALA A 93 -6.07 -9.99 3.54
N LEU A 94 -6.96 -8.99 3.66
CA LEU A 94 -8.06 -8.78 2.73
C LEU A 94 -7.55 -8.59 1.30
N SER A 95 -6.51 -7.77 1.12
CA SER A 95 -5.90 -7.51 -0.18
C SER A 95 -5.14 -8.70 -0.75
N ALA A 96 -4.40 -9.44 0.08
CA ALA A 96 -3.70 -10.66 -0.32
C ALA A 96 -4.69 -11.74 -0.78
N LEU A 97 -5.80 -11.92 -0.06
CA LEU A 97 -6.88 -12.83 -0.47
C LEU A 97 -7.47 -12.41 -1.82
N PHE A 98 -7.72 -11.12 -2.02
CA PHE A 98 -8.17 -10.61 -3.31
C PHE A 98 -7.14 -10.83 -4.43
N ARG A 99 -5.83 -10.72 -4.14
CA ARG A 99 -4.78 -10.99 -5.13
C ARG A 99 -4.75 -12.47 -5.54
N VAL A 100 -4.99 -13.39 -4.62
CA VAL A 100 -5.06 -14.83 -4.92
C VAL A 100 -6.14 -15.12 -5.97
N THR A 101 -7.30 -14.46 -5.91
CA THR A 101 -8.40 -14.69 -6.86
C THR A 101 -8.09 -14.28 -8.29
N GLN A 102 -7.02 -13.52 -8.53
CA GLN A 102 -6.63 -13.06 -9.87
C GLN A 102 -5.74 -14.05 -10.64
N GLY A 103 -5.14 -15.04 -9.97
CA GLY A 103 -4.24 -16.00 -10.61
C GLY A 103 -2.99 -15.37 -11.26
N GLY A 104 -2.37 -16.09 -12.19
CA GLY A 104 -1.19 -15.65 -12.93
C GLY A 104 0.16 -15.87 -12.24
N VAL A 105 1.24 -15.72 -12.99
CA VAL A 105 2.61 -16.14 -12.61
C VAL A 105 3.16 -15.48 -11.34
N THR A 106 2.66 -14.29 -10.98
CA THR A 106 3.04 -13.56 -9.76
C THR A 106 2.03 -13.68 -8.63
N MET A 107 1.05 -14.60 -8.72
CA MET A 107 -0.04 -14.71 -7.73
C MET A 107 0.48 -14.92 -6.31
N ILE A 108 1.33 -15.92 -6.11
CA ILE A 108 1.92 -16.24 -4.81
C ILE A 108 2.80 -15.09 -4.30
N PRO A 109 3.85 -14.63 -5.03
CA PRO A 109 4.75 -13.62 -4.51
C PRO A 109 4.06 -12.28 -4.25
N CYS A 110 3.11 -11.87 -5.09
CA CYS A 110 2.40 -10.61 -4.87
C CYS A 110 1.39 -10.67 -3.72
N SER A 111 0.77 -11.84 -3.48
CA SER A 111 -0.13 -12.01 -2.33
C SER A 111 0.67 -11.97 -1.03
N LEU A 112 1.79 -12.69 -0.97
CA LEU A 112 2.69 -12.68 0.18
C LEU A 112 3.34 -11.30 0.38
N GLY A 113 3.79 -10.67 -0.70
CA GLY A 113 4.40 -9.34 -0.68
C GLY A 113 3.47 -8.30 -0.06
N THR A 114 2.21 -8.29 -0.48
CA THR A 114 1.19 -7.40 0.12
C THR A 114 0.88 -7.73 1.56
N PHE A 115 0.81 -9.02 1.92
CA PHE A 115 0.62 -9.41 3.32
C PHE A 115 1.78 -8.93 4.20
N PHE A 116 3.03 -9.19 3.78
CA PHE A 116 4.23 -8.73 4.48
C PHE A 116 4.36 -7.20 4.51
N ALA A 117 3.91 -6.50 3.47
CA ALA A 117 3.88 -5.04 3.45
C ALA A 117 3.08 -4.48 4.63
N GLY A 118 1.88 -5.01 4.88
CA GLY A 118 1.08 -4.64 6.04
C GLY A 118 1.70 -5.04 7.37
N CYS A 119 2.32 -6.22 7.46
CA CYS A 119 3.01 -6.66 8.67
C CYS A 119 4.22 -5.77 9.02
N ILE A 120 5.05 -5.41 8.03
CA ILE A 120 6.20 -4.52 8.21
C ILE A 120 5.74 -3.14 8.67
N ALA A 121 4.73 -2.58 8.00
CA ALA A 121 4.18 -1.28 8.36
C ALA A 121 3.50 -1.29 9.73
N ALA A 122 2.78 -2.35 10.08
CA ALA A 122 2.17 -2.57 11.38
C ALA A 122 3.20 -2.59 12.51
N ALA A 123 4.31 -3.34 12.31
CA ALA A 123 5.39 -3.40 13.27
C ALA A 123 6.06 -2.04 13.46
N ALA A 124 6.30 -1.31 12.36
CA ALA A 124 6.83 0.04 12.42
C ALA A 124 5.87 1.02 13.12
N GLY A 125 4.58 1.02 12.78
CA GLY A 125 3.57 1.87 13.40
C GLY A 125 3.45 1.66 14.90
N TYR A 126 3.52 0.38 15.33
CA TYR A 126 3.54 0.01 16.74
C TYR A 126 4.80 0.52 17.46
N TYR A 127 5.99 0.36 16.87
CA TYR A 127 7.25 0.77 17.50
C TYR A 127 7.41 2.30 17.57
N PHE A 128 6.98 3.03 16.52
CA PHE A 128 7.12 4.48 16.41
C PHE A 128 5.86 5.26 16.85
N ARG A 129 4.94 4.60 17.57
CA ARG A 129 3.75 5.20 18.23
C ARG A 129 2.84 6.03 17.32
N GLU A 130 2.51 5.52 16.12
CA GLU A 130 1.52 6.10 15.19
C GLU A 130 1.71 7.58 14.80
N ARG A 131 2.86 8.19 15.10
CA ARG A 131 3.29 9.50 14.59
C ARG A 131 4.52 9.38 13.69
N PRO A 132 4.46 8.54 12.65
CA PRO A 132 5.59 8.34 11.76
C PRO A 132 5.95 9.65 11.04
N SER A 133 7.26 9.94 10.99
CA SER A 133 7.76 11.01 10.14
C SER A 133 7.56 10.65 8.66
N ILE A 134 7.52 11.65 7.78
CA ILE A 134 7.44 11.41 6.32
C ILE A 134 8.65 10.58 5.86
N TRP A 135 9.82 10.81 6.47
CA TRP A 135 11.03 10.03 6.23
C TRP A 135 10.88 8.56 6.61
N LEU A 136 10.28 8.27 7.78
CA LEU A 136 10.00 6.91 8.18
C LEU A 136 9.04 6.24 7.19
N ALA A 137 7.98 6.94 6.78
CA ALA A 137 7.03 6.42 5.80
C ALA A 137 7.71 6.10 4.44
N ALA A 138 8.62 6.96 3.97
CA ALA A 138 9.42 6.71 2.78
C ALA A 138 10.33 5.48 2.92
N VAL A 139 11.04 5.36 4.06
CA VAL A 139 11.93 4.22 4.34
C VAL A 139 11.13 2.92 4.40
N ILE A 140 9.97 2.90 5.05
CA ILE A 140 9.09 1.75 5.08
C ILE A 140 8.61 1.40 3.67
N GLY A 141 8.23 2.38 2.85
CA GLY A 141 7.89 2.15 1.45
C GLY A 141 9.02 1.46 0.67
N VAL A 142 10.26 1.93 0.83
CA VAL A 142 11.44 1.30 0.19
C VAL A 142 11.64 -0.13 0.67
N ILE A 143 11.59 -0.37 1.99
CA ILE A 143 11.74 -1.72 2.56
C ILE A 143 10.67 -2.67 2.01
N VAL A 144 9.41 -2.22 1.96
CA VAL A 144 8.30 -2.99 1.42
C VAL A 144 8.52 -3.35 -0.04
N VAL A 145 8.92 -2.38 -0.87
CA VAL A 145 9.21 -2.63 -2.30
C VAL A 145 10.35 -3.64 -2.46
N LEU A 146 11.40 -3.55 -1.64
CA LEU A 146 12.51 -4.50 -1.68
C LEU A 146 12.08 -5.91 -1.27
N VAL A 147 11.34 -6.05 -0.16
CA VAL A 147 10.81 -7.35 0.28
C VAL A 147 9.90 -7.94 -0.78
N HIS A 148 9.00 -7.15 -1.34
CA HIS A 148 8.11 -7.58 -2.41
C HIS A 148 8.89 -8.06 -3.64
N SER A 149 9.93 -7.33 -4.03
CA SER A 149 10.77 -7.66 -5.19
C SER A 149 11.54 -8.96 -4.98
N ILE A 150 12.08 -9.18 -3.78
CA ILE A 150 12.73 -10.44 -3.40
C ILE A 150 11.73 -11.60 -3.52
N LEU A 151 10.51 -11.44 -2.99
CA LEU A 151 9.49 -12.47 -3.09
C LEU A 151 9.15 -12.78 -4.55
N VAL A 152 8.99 -11.77 -5.40
CA VAL A 152 8.75 -11.95 -6.84
C VAL A 152 9.90 -12.71 -7.50
N ILE A 153 11.15 -12.40 -7.18
CA ILE A 153 12.31 -13.11 -7.74
C ILE A 153 12.27 -14.59 -7.37
N PHE A 154 12.03 -14.94 -6.11
CA PHE A 154 12.17 -16.32 -5.64
C PHE A 154 10.93 -17.20 -5.79
N LEU A 155 9.73 -16.61 -5.79
CA LEU A 155 8.46 -17.36 -5.68
C LEU A 155 7.57 -17.26 -6.92
N THR A 156 8.04 -16.61 -7.99
CA THR A 156 7.32 -16.60 -9.27
C THR A 156 7.28 -18.02 -9.85
N GLU A 157 6.12 -18.44 -10.38
CA GLU A 157 5.88 -19.81 -10.87
C GLU A 157 6.83 -20.21 -12.02
N GLY A 158 7.26 -19.24 -12.84
CA GLY A 158 8.26 -19.44 -13.90
C GLY A 158 9.71 -19.52 -13.41
N GLY A 159 9.94 -19.64 -12.11
CA GLY A 159 11.28 -19.74 -11.51
C GLY A 159 12.02 -18.40 -11.39
N ILE A 160 13.25 -18.49 -10.89
CA ILE A 160 14.09 -17.32 -10.55
C ILE A 160 14.38 -16.44 -11.77
N GLU A 161 14.60 -17.03 -12.93
CA GLU A 161 14.87 -16.27 -14.16
C GLU A 161 13.68 -15.40 -14.57
N THR A 162 12.46 -15.95 -14.50
CA THR A 162 11.23 -15.20 -14.79
C THR A 162 11.02 -14.09 -13.77
N GLY A 163 11.19 -14.38 -12.48
CA GLY A 163 11.08 -13.38 -11.41
C GLY A 163 12.12 -12.26 -11.54
N TRP A 164 13.37 -12.61 -11.87
CA TRP A 164 14.45 -11.64 -12.14
C TRP A 164 14.13 -10.75 -13.33
N HIS A 165 13.65 -11.34 -14.44
CA HIS A 165 13.21 -10.58 -15.61
C HIS A 165 12.09 -9.60 -15.24
N ILE A 166 11.07 -10.05 -14.51
CA ILE A 166 9.97 -9.20 -14.06
C ILE A 166 10.50 -8.00 -13.26
N VAL A 167 11.36 -8.23 -12.25
CA VAL A 167 11.81 -7.15 -11.35
C VAL A 167 12.82 -6.22 -12.03
N MET A 168 13.78 -6.75 -12.76
CA MET A 168 14.93 -5.96 -13.23
C MET A 168 14.77 -5.43 -14.65
N GLN A 169 13.97 -6.09 -15.49
CA GLN A 169 13.94 -5.81 -16.93
C GLN A 169 12.63 -5.15 -17.38
N THR A 170 11.60 -5.10 -16.51
CA THR A 170 10.31 -4.54 -16.88
C THR A 170 10.13 -3.12 -16.30
N PRO A 171 9.77 -2.13 -17.12
CA PRO A 171 9.46 -0.78 -16.63
C PRO A 171 8.35 -0.76 -15.57
N ALA A 172 7.46 -1.76 -15.61
CA ALA A 172 6.37 -1.94 -14.65
C ALA A 172 6.87 -2.10 -13.20
N ALA A 173 7.96 -2.83 -12.97
CA ALA A 173 8.48 -3.07 -11.63
C ALA A 173 9.06 -1.79 -11.00
N ALA A 174 9.78 -1.00 -11.78
CA ALA A 174 10.25 0.31 -11.35
C ALA A 174 9.07 1.27 -11.09
N GLY A 175 8.09 1.29 -12.01
CA GLY A 175 6.86 2.07 -11.85
C GLY A 175 6.07 1.69 -10.60
N TYR A 176 6.01 0.39 -10.28
CA TYR A 176 5.35 -0.13 -9.08
C TYR A 176 5.99 0.43 -7.82
N GLY A 177 7.32 0.28 -7.70
CA GLY A 177 8.06 0.77 -6.55
C GLY A 177 7.90 2.27 -6.34
N ILE A 178 8.03 3.05 -7.42
CA ILE A 178 7.87 4.51 -7.39
C ILE A 178 6.44 4.89 -6.96
N THR A 179 5.42 4.26 -7.55
CA THR A 179 4.01 4.60 -7.26
C THR A 179 3.67 4.31 -5.80
N VAL A 180 4.06 3.14 -5.28
CA VAL A 180 3.83 2.76 -3.88
C VAL A 180 4.51 3.73 -2.92
N ILE A 181 5.79 4.04 -3.13
CA ILE A 181 6.55 4.95 -2.28
C ILE A 181 5.93 6.36 -2.30
N ILE A 182 5.60 6.89 -3.48
CA ILE A 182 4.98 8.21 -3.60
C ILE A 182 3.59 8.22 -2.95
N SER A 183 2.76 7.19 -3.14
CA SER A 183 1.46 7.09 -2.47
C SER A 183 1.60 7.12 -0.95
N ILE A 184 2.57 6.39 -0.38
CA ILE A 184 2.81 6.39 1.07
C ILE A 184 3.27 7.77 1.56
N ILE A 185 4.17 8.43 0.82
CA ILE A 185 4.65 9.78 1.14
C ILE A 185 3.51 10.80 1.06
N LEU A 186 2.69 10.75 0.00
CA LEU A 186 1.57 11.66 -0.19
C LEU A 186 0.50 11.47 0.90
N PHE A 187 0.17 10.22 1.23
CA PHE A 187 -0.70 9.92 2.36
C PHE A 187 -0.14 10.53 3.65
N SER A 188 1.14 10.26 3.95
CA SER A 188 1.85 10.76 5.13
C SER A 188 1.82 12.28 5.24
N TRP A 189 2.13 12.96 4.14
CA TRP A 189 2.21 14.42 4.07
C TRP A 189 0.83 15.07 4.24
N THR A 190 -0.17 14.60 3.50
CA THR A 190 -1.53 15.13 3.57
C THR A 190 -2.21 14.86 4.91
N PHE A 191 -1.98 13.69 5.50
CA PHE A 191 -2.45 13.34 6.85
C PHE A 191 -1.90 14.33 7.88
N ARG A 192 -0.60 14.63 7.85
CA ARG A 192 0.03 15.57 8.79
C ARG A 192 -0.45 17.00 8.62
N ILE A 193 -0.52 17.51 7.38
CA ILE A 193 -1.06 18.86 7.12
C ILE A 193 -2.49 18.99 7.64
N ALA A 194 -3.31 17.96 7.44
CA ALA A 194 -4.68 17.98 7.92
C ALA A 194 -4.76 17.99 9.45
N ARG A 195 -3.82 17.33 10.14
CA ARG A 195 -3.73 17.31 11.61
C ARG A 195 -3.30 18.65 12.18
N GLU A 196 -2.26 19.26 11.63
CA GLU A 196 -1.73 20.56 12.07
C GLU A 196 -2.77 21.69 11.99
N LYS A 197 -3.78 21.57 11.11
CA LYS A 197 -4.89 22.55 11.00
C LYS A 197 -6.05 22.30 11.99
N THR A 198 -6.00 21.21 12.75
CA THR A 198 -7.06 20.80 13.69
C THR A 198 -6.61 20.78 15.15
N GLU A 199 -5.34 21.11 15.40
CA GLU A 199 -4.75 21.39 16.71
C GLU A 199 -4.66 22.91 16.90
#